data_AF-A0A1H7DNH6-F1
#
_entry.id   AF-A0A1H7DNH6-F1
#
_cell.length_a   1.000
_cell.length_b   1.000
_cell.length_c   1.000
_cell.angle_alpha   90.00
_cell.angle_beta   90.00
_cell.angle_gamma   90.00
#
_symmetry.space_group_name_H-M   'P 1'
#
loop_
_entity.id
_entity.type
_entity.pdbx_description
1 polymer ?
#
loop_
_entity_poly.entity_id
_entity_poly.type
_entity_poly.pdbx_seq_one_letter_code
_entity_poly.pdbx_strand_id
1 'polypeptide(L)'
;MWPFRKRPKDPFLDPTYGDPHRKALIRALEKRSWKFARELLNMAADPDEMAFLMEAVGGVDGIQDWIDAEPESTLPVLVAGCHAVHWAWEARGGKRAKYTTAAQFRGFHERLRHAETLLRRVLDREPDNVTAWAWLVTSSRGLGVGSAEALQRFEAVTRLHPGHVVAHEQRLQYLCAKWSGSHEEMFDFARGAATAAGPNSLLHELVAVAHIEKWSNSDRDEPTSTSSRTRCELNLSTRRRTPSSIRTTSPPALAGHPAFRHSPWPSNWPTSSMRPGTRSRSSTGWLPSGHGRFSATRSRSSPAHATM
;
A
#
# COMPACT_ATOMS: atom_id res chain seq x y z
N MET A 1 -7.96 -44.69 -4.80
CA MET A 1 -7.12 -43.96 -5.79
C MET A 1 -7.59 -42.51 -5.80
N TRP A 2 -6.90 -41.62 -5.08
CA TRP A 2 -7.28 -40.21 -4.92
C TRP A 2 -6.62 -39.37 -6.04
N PRO A 3 -7.32 -38.50 -6.78
CA PRO A 3 -6.71 -37.79 -7.89
C PRO A 3 -5.82 -36.66 -7.37
N PHE A 4 -4.56 -36.64 -7.81
CA PHE A 4 -3.63 -35.55 -7.56
C PHE A 4 -4.19 -34.27 -8.19
N ARG A 5 -4.82 -33.41 -7.37
CA ARG A 5 -5.18 -32.05 -7.78
C ARG A 5 -3.88 -31.28 -7.99
N LYS A 6 -3.54 -30.96 -9.25
CA LYS A 6 -2.40 -30.08 -9.58
C LYS A 6 -2.48 -28.85 -8.68
N ARG A 7 -1.39 -28.54 -7.95
CA ARG A 7 -1.30 -27.26 -7.23
C ARG A 7 -1.59 -26.16 -8.25
N PRO A 8 -2.58 -25.27 -8.02
CA PRO A 8 -2.76 -24.13 -8.89
C PRO A 8 -1.43 -23.38 -8.97
N LYS A 9 -1.03 -22.96 -10.16
CA LYS A 9 0.11 -22.04 -10.29
C LYS A 9 -0.15 -20.87 -9.37
N ASP A 10 0.86 -20.46 -8.61
CA ASP A 10 0.76 -19.25 -7.81
C ASP A 10 0.26 -18.11 -8.70
N PRO A 11 -0.74 -17.34 -8.25
CA PRO A 11 -1.30 -16.27 -9.05
C PRO A 11 -0.18 -15.28 -9.41
N PHE A 12 -0.02 -15.01 -10.70
CA PHE A 12 0.89 -13.95 -11.16
C PHE A 12 0.28 -12.61 -10.74
N LEU A 13 0.89 -11.96 -9.74
CA LEU A 13 0.54 -10.62 -9.35
C LEU A 13 1.20 -9.65 -10.34
N ASP A 14 0.38 -8.88 -11.05
CA ASP A 14 0.87 -7.80 -11.90
C ASP A 14 1.67 -6.81 -11.05
N PRO A 15 2.98 -6.65 -11.28
CA PRO A 15 3.80 -5.75 -10.48
C PRO A 15 3.38 -4.30 -10.66
N THR A 16 2.61 -3.95 -11.69
CA THR A 16 2.08 -2.60 -11.89
C THR A 16 0.74 -2.38 -11.20
N TYR A 17 0.08 -3.45 -10.73
CA TYR A 17 -1.27 -3.42 -10.19
C TYR A 17 -2.31 -2.76 -11.12
N GLY A 18 -2.07 -2.80 -12.43
CA GLY A 18 -2.88 -2.09 -13.42
C GLY A 18 -2.64 -0.58 -13.53
N ASP A 19 -1.70 -0.01 -12.77
CA ASP A 19 -1.43 1.43 -12.81
C ASP A 19 -0.58 1.82 -14.04
N PRO A 20 -1.09 2.73 -14.90
CA PRO A 20 -0.40 3.11 -16.12
C PRO A 20 0.87 3.94 -15.86
N HIS A 21 0.91 4.76 -14.81
CA HIS A 21 2.09 5.57 -14.47
C HIS A 21 3.26 4.68 -14.05
N ARG A 22 2.99 3.71 -13.18
CA ARG A 22 3.95 2.69 -12.76
C ARG A 22 4.45 1.86 -13.92
N LYS A 23 3.56 1.43 -14.80
CA LYS A 23 3.93 0.69 -16.01
C LYS A 23 4.82 1.52 -16.94
N ALA A 24 4.52 2.81 -17.10
CA ALA A 24 5.34 3.72 -17.90
C ALA A 24 6.71 3.94 -17.27
N LEU A 25 6.77 4.13 -15.94
CA LEU A 25 8.00 4.31 -15.19
C LEU A 25 8.93 3.11 -15.33
N ILE A 26 8.45 1.89 -15.07
CA ILE A 26 9.24 0.67 -15.22
C ILE A 26 9.84 0.59 -16.64
N ARG A 27 9.03 0.79 -17.67
CA ARG A 27 9.50 0.77 -19.06
C ARG A 27 10.52 1.86 -19.37
N ALA A 28 10.37 3.05 -18.79
CA ALA A 28 11.31 4.15 -18.95
C ALA A 28 12.67 3.78 -18.34
N LEU A 29 12.67 3.21 -17.14
CA LEU A 29 13.87 2.79 -16.43
C LEU A 29 14.58 1.62 -17.14
N GLU A 30 13.84 0.59 -17.57
CA GLU A 30 14.38 -0.54 -18.34
C GLU A 30 15.07 -0.07 -19.64
N LYS A 31 14.51 0.94 -20.29
CA LYS A 31 15.04 1.53 -21.53
C LYS A 31 16.08 2.62 -21.30
N ARG A 32 16.48 2.89 -20.04
CA ARG A 32 17.40 3.97 -19.69
C ARG A 32 16.94 5.35 -20.20
N SER A 33 15.64 5.54 -20.30
CA SER A 33 15.01 6.80 -20.72
C SER A 33 14.92 7.75 -19.53
N TRP A 34 16.08 8.13 -18.99
CA TRP A 34 16.25 8.90 -17.74
C TRP A 34 15.43 10.19 -17.68
N LYS A 35 15.43 10.95 -18.78
CA LYS A 35 14.60 12.16 -18.89
C LYS A 35 13.12 11.87 -18.70
N PHE A 36 12.60 10.82 -19.33
CA PHE A 36 11.18 10.46 -19.22
C PHE A 36 10.84 9.87 -17.85
N ALA A 37 11.74 9.07 -17.26
CA ALA A 37 11.58 8.58 -15.89
C ALA A 37 11.53 9.75 -14.88
N ARG A 38 12.40 10.76 -15.02
CA ARG A 38 12.36 11.99 -14.22
C ARG A 38 11.04 12.72 -14.36
N GLU A 39 10.57 12.92 -15.59
CA GLU A 39 9.30 13.62 -15.84
C GLU A 39 8.14 12.91 -15.15
N LEU A 40 8.09 11.57 -15.20
CA LEU A 40 7.08 10.78 -14.49
C LEU A 40 7.18 10.92 -12.97
N LEU A 41 8.39 10.86 -12.40
CA LEU A 41 8.59 11.00 -10.95
C LEU A 41 8.27 12.43 -10.47
N ASN A 42 8.63 13.45 -11.24
CA ASN A 42 8.35 14.85 -10.88
C ASN A 42 6.85 15.21 -10.97
N MET A 43 6.04 14.41 -11.69
CA MET A 43 4.57 14.58 -11.70
C MET A 43 3.91 14.07 -10.41
N ALA A 44 4.57 13.19 -9.65
CA ALA A 44 4.07 12.71 -8.36
C ALA A 44 4.28 13.76 -7.27
N ALA A 45 3.30 14.66 -7.15
CA ALA A 45 3.34 15.75 -6.16
C ALA A 45 3.03 15.28 -4.74
N ASP A 46 2.26 14.19 -4.61
CA ASP A 46 1.91 13.61 -3.31
C ASP A 46 3.00 12.61 -2.84
N PRO A 47 3.50 12.71 -1.60
CA PRO A 47 4.52 11.79 -1.10
C PRO A 47 4.11 10.31 -1.08
N ASP A 48 2.83 9.98 -0.90
CA ASP A 48 2.38 8.58 -0.97
C ASP A 48 2.33 8.09 -2.44
N GLU A 49 2.01 8.94 -3.41
CA GLU A 49 2.16 8.63 -4.83
C GLU A 49 3.63 8.38 -5.19
N MET A 50 4.54 9.24 -4.73
CA MET A 50 5.98 9.06 -4.92
C MET A 50 6.47 7.74 -4.30
N ALA A 51 6.03 7.42 -3.07
CA ALA A 51 6.37 6.16 -2.42
C ALA A 51 5.88 4.94 -3.22
N PHE A 52 4.65 5.00 -3.75
CA PHE A 52 4.09 3.97 -4.61
C PHE A 52 4.89 3.76 -5.91
N LEU A 53 5.35 4.84 -6.53
CA LEU A 53 6.24 4.76 -7.70
C LEU A 53 7.62 4.20 -7.34
N MET A 54 8.18 4.57 -6.18
CA MET A 54 9.49 4.08 -5.73
C MET A 54 9.49 2.57 -5.44
N GLU A 55 8.36 1.99 -5.04
CA GLU A 55 8.24 0.53 -4.95
C GLU A 55 8.40 -0.17 -6.31
N ALA A 56 8.06 0.51 -7.41
CA ALA A 56 8.22 -0.01 -8.76
C ALA A 56 9.68 -0.07 -9.20
N VAL A 57 10.46 0.94 -8.81
CA VAL A 57 11.88 1.06 -9.10
C VAL A 57 12.67 -0.13 -8.54
N GLY A 58 12.24 -0.66 -7.40
CA GLY A 58 12.94 -1.75 -6.71
C GLY A 58 13.20 -3.00 -7.57
N GLY A 59 12.35 -3.27 -8.56
CA GLY A 59 12.48 -4.44 -9.44
C GLY A 59 13.21 -4.20 -10.76
N VAL A 60 13.79 -3.02 -10.99
CA VAL A 60 14.47 -2.69 -12.25
C VAL A 60 15.99 -2.73 -12.07
N ASP A 61 16.65 -3.57 -12.85
CA ASP A 61 18.11 -3.69 -12.87
C ASP A 61 18.77 -2.49 -13.56
N GLY A 62 20.04 -2.20 -13.20
CA GLY A 62 20.84 -1.19 -13.90
C GLY A 62 20.51 0.25 -13.52
N ILE A 63 19.73 0.46 -12.46
CA ILE A 63 19.25 1.79 -12.05
C ILE A 63 20.38 2.75 -11.65
N GLN A 64 21.51 2.20 -11.18
CA GLN A 64 22.70 2.96 -10.80
C GLN A 64 23.32 3.74 -11.98
N ASP A 65 23.11 3.26 -13.21
CA ASP A 65 23.60 3.92 -14.43
C ASP A 65 23.01 5.34 -14.58
N TRP A 66 21.88 5.63 -13.93
CA TRP A 66 21.27 6.96 -13.93
C TRP A 66 22.05 7.97 -13.07
N ILE A 67 22.72 7.53 -11.99
CA ILE A 67 23.54 8.43 -11.17
C ILE A 67 24.65 9.06 -12.01
N ASP A 68 25.34 8.24 -12.83
CA ASP A 68 26.44 8.70 -13.67
C ASP A 68 25.97 9.64 -14.80
N ALA A 69 24.75 9.43 -15.28
CA ALA A 69 24.14 10.27 -16.33
C ALA A 69 23.74 11.65 -15.80
N GLU A 70 23.42 11.78 -14.50
CA GLU A 70 22.91 13.01 -13.89
C GLU A 70 23.50 13.24 -12.48
N PRO A 71 24.83 13.42 -12.36
CA PRO A 71 25.54 13.42 -11.07
C PRO A 71 25.14 14.58 -10.14
N GLU A 72 24.68 15.69 -10.72
CA GLU A 72 24.24 16.87 -9.95
C GLU A 72 22.82 16.72 -9.40
N SER A 73 22.05 15.74 -9.85
CA SER A 73 20.67 15.52 -9.39
C SER A 73 20.63 14.60 -8.17
N THR A 74 19.81 14.95 -7.20
CA THR A 74 19.47 14.12 -6.03
C THR A 74 18.51 12.99 -6.39
N LEU A 75 17.69 13.14 -7.44
CA LEU A 75 16.66 12.17 -7.80
C LEU A 75 17.23 10.79 -8.19
N PRO A 76 18.26 10.65 -9.04
CA PRO A 76 18.87 9.35 -9.32
C PRO A 76 19.45 8.69 -8.05
N VAL A 77 20.02 9.48 -7.15
CA VAL A 77 20.57 9.00 -5.87
C VAL A 77 19.45 8.48 -4.96
N LEU A 78 18.32 9.19 -4.90
CA LEU A 78 17.11 8.76 -4.18
C LEU A 78 16.59 7.43 -4.73
N VAL A 79 16.38 7.37 -6.05
CA VAL A 79 15.92 6.19 -6.78
C VAL A 79 16.83 4.99 -6.49
N ALA A 80 18.15 5.17 -6.54
CA ALA A 80 19.11 4.12 -6.22
C ALA A 80 19.07 3.69 -4.74
N GLY A 81 18.87 4.65 -3.81
CA GLY A 81 18.69 4.34 -2.39
C GLY A 81 17.45 3.48 -2.13
N CYS A 82 16.30 3.85 -2.72
CA CYS A 82 15.07 3.08 -2.65
C CYS A 82 15.24 1.67 -3.25
N HIS A 83 15.87 1.58 -4.42
CA HIS A 83 16.20 0.30 -5.05
C HIS A 83 17.09 -0.57 -4.16
N ALA A 84 18.14 0.00 -3.55
CA ALA A 84 19.04 -0.74 -2.67
C ALA A 84 18.33 -1.32 -1.44
N VAL A 85 17.32 -0.63 -0.89
CA VAL A 85 16.47 -1.22 0.17
C VAL A 85 15.70 -2.43 -0.37
N HIS A 86 15.09 -2.33 -1.55
CA HIS A 86 14.39 -3.46 -2.17
C HIS A 86 15.32 -4.66 -2.39
N TRP A 87 16.48 -4.40 -3.00
CA TRP A 87 17.53 -5.38 -3.26
C TRP A 87 18.03 -6.04 -1.97
N ALA A 88 18.05 -5.32 -0.84
CA ALA A 88 18.35 -5.90 0.45
C ALA A 88 17.29 -6.94 0.85
N TRP A 89 16.01 -6.59 0.78
CA TRP A 89 14.91 -7.49 1.14
C TRP A 89 14.85 -8.73 0.26
N GLU A 90 15.23 -8.62 -1.02
CA GLU A 90 15.40 -9.79 -1.89
C GLU A 90 16.49 -10.74 -1.41
N ALA A 91 17.65 -10.21 -0.97
CA ALA A 91 18.73 -11.04 -0.40
C ALA A 91 18.29 -11.81 0.85
N ARG A 92 17.54 -11.16 1.75
CA ARG A 92 16.99 -11.81 2.95
C ARG A 92 15.97 -12.89 2.61
N GLY A 93 15.16 -12.63 1.59
CA GLY A 93 13.95 -13.39 1.27
C GLY A 93 12.83 -13.20 2.29
N GLY A 94 11.65 -13.73 1.98
CA GLY A 94 10.45 -13.60 2.84
C GLY A 94 10.27 -14.68 3.90
N LYS A 95 11.26 -15.56 4.12
CA LYS A 95 11.18 -16.58 5.18
C LYS A 95 11.29 -15.93 6.57
N ARG A 96 10.75 -16.61 7.60
CA ARG A 96 10.95 -16.22 9.01
C ARG A 96 12.44 -16.29 9.36
N ALA A 97 12.90 -15.47 10.32
CA ALA A 97 14.31 -15.36 10.70
C ALA A 97 14.99 -16.71 11.00
N LYS A 98 14.29 -17.63 11.69
CA LYS A 98 14.77 -18.99 11.98
C LYS A 98 15.06 -19.87 10.74
N TYR A 99 14.60 -19.44 9.56
CA TYR A 99 14.80 -20.12 8.27
C TYR A 99 15.64 -19.27 7.29
N THR A 100 16.20 -18.16 7.74
CA THR A 100 17.07 -17.28 6.95
C THR A 100 18.52 -17.58 7.32
N THR A 101 19.36 -17.85 6.32
CA THR A 101 20.76 -18.21 6.54
C THR A 101 21.60 -16.99 6.95
N ALA A 102 22.74 -17.25 7.61
CA ALA A 102 23.68 -16.18 7.97
C ALA A 102 24.20 -15.40 6.75
N ALA A 103 24.39 -16.07 5.60
CA ALA A 103 24.82 -15.41 4.36
C ALA A 103 23.76 -14.44 3.82
N GLN A 104 22.48 -14.84 3.87
CA GLN A 104 21.36 -13.97 3.50
C GLN A 104 21.27 -12.74 4.43
N PHE A 105 21.45 -12.92 5.73
CA PHE A 105 21.49 -11.80 6.67
C PHE A 105 22.66 -10.85 6.43
N ARG A 106 23.85 -11.38 6.11
CA ARG A 106 25.01 -10.52 5.76
C ARG A 106 24.71 -9.66 4.55
N GLY A 107 24.26 -10.27 3.44
CA GLY A 107 23.90 -9.54 2.22
C GLY A 107 22.76 -8.54 2.46
N PHE A 108 21.77 -8.89 3.27
CA PHE A 108 20.68 -8.00 3.68
C PHE A 108 21.21 -6.74 4.38
N HIS A 109 22.00 -6.90 5.44
CA HIS A 109 22.50 -5.76 6.22
C HIS A 109 23.51 -4.90 5.43
N GLU A 110 24.35 -5.53 4.60
CA GLU A 110 25.28 -4.81 3.73
C GLU A 110 24.53 -3.89 2.75
N ARG A 111 23.52 -4.43 2.07
CA ARG A 111 22.69 -3.68 1.11
C ARG A 111 21.87 -2.59 1.80
N LEU A 112 21.35 -2.83 3.01
CA LEU A 112 20.66 -1.79 3.78
C LEU A 112 21.60 -0.64 4.18
N ARG A 113 22.84 -0.93 4.61
CA ARG A 113 23.83 0.13 4.91
C ARG A 113 24.22 0.93 3.68
N HIS A 114 24.33 0.26 2.53
CA HIS A 114 24.52 0.94 1.25
C HIS A 114 23.33 1.87 0.93
N ALA A 115 22.10 1.37 1.10
CA ALA A 115 20.90 2.18 0.91
C ALA A 115 20.87 3.41 1.85
N GLU A 116 21.16 3.25 3.14
CA GLU A 116 21.22 4.39 4.08
C GLU A 116 22.26 5.43 3.66
N THR A 117 23.39 5.01 3.09
CA THR A 117 24.42 5.94 2.59
C THR A 117 23.87 6.81 1.45
N LEU A 118 23.14 6.21 0.50
CA LEU A 118 22.53 6.93 -0.61
C LEU A 118 21.41 7.85 -0.12
N LEU A 119 20.52 7.36 0.73
CA LEU A 119 19.39 8.14 1.26
C LEU A 119 19.86 9.32 2.12
N ARG A 120 20.94 9.15 2.90
CA ARG A 120 21.53 10.27 3.68
C ARG A 120 22.17 11.31 2.77
N ARG A 121 22.83 10.93 1.67
CA ARG A 121 23.33 11.90 0.68
C ARG A 121 22.22 12.76 0.07
N VAL A 122 21.02 12.19 -0.13
CA VAL A 122 19.85 12.96 -0.54
C VAL A 122 19.47 13.96 0.56
N LEU A 123 19.37 13.50 1.81
CA LEU A 123 18.99 14.33 2.95
C LEU A 123 20.01 15.44 3.28
N ASP A 124 21.29 15.25 2.98
CA ASP A 124 22.31 16.28 3.14
C ASP A 124 22.06 17.50 2.23
N ARG A 125 21.37 17.29 1.09
CA ARG A 125 21.01 18.33 0.12
C ARG A 125 19.55 18.77 0.23
N GLU A 126 18.67 17.83 0.60
CA GLU A 126 17.23 17.99 0.71
C GLU A 126 16.75 17.44 2.07
N PRO A 127 16.95 18.19 3.17
CA PRO A 127 16.68 17.70 4.52
C PRO A 127 15.20 17.35 4.77
N ASP A 128 14.30 17.94 3.98
CA ASP A 128 12.85 17.72 4.02
C ASP A 128 12.36 16.71 2.98
N ASN A 129 13.25 15.90 2.38
CA ASN A 129 12.84 14.86 1.43
C ASN A 129 12.07 13.73 2.14
N VAL A 130 10.74 13.78 2.04
CA VAL A 130 9.80 12.85 2.70
C VAL A 130 10.06 11.40 2.29
N THR A 131 10.31 11.16 1.01
CA THR A 131 10.59 9.82 0.46
C THR A 131 11.85 9.24 1.08
N ALA A 132 12.94 10.01 1.13
CA ALA A 132 14.19 9.54 1.73
C ALA A 132 14.00 9.13 3.20
N TRP A 133 13.29 9.95 3.98
CA TRP A 133 12.93 9.61 5.37
C TRP A 133 12.06 8.36 5.46
N ALA A 134 11.03 8.20 4.61
CA ALA A 134 10.16 7.02 4.61
C ALA A 134 10.91 5.71 4.32
N TRP A 135 11.90 5.74 3.42
CA TRP A 135 12.76 4.60 3.16
C TRP A 135 13.77 4.33 4.28
N LEU A 136 14.21 5.35 5.03
CA LEU A 136 14.97 5.17 6.28
C LEU A 136 14.13 4.57 7.42
N VAL A 137 12.82 4.84 7.48
CA VAL A 137 11.90 4.14 8.41
C VAL A 137 11.83 2.64 8.03
N THR A 138 11.81 2.34 6.73
CA THR A 138 11.83 0.95 6.24
C THR A 138 13.14 0.24 6.63
N SER A 139 14.29 0.90 6.48
CA SER A 139 15.59 0.33 6.85
C SER A 139 15.76 0.16 8.36
N SER A 140 15.13 1.01 9.18
CA SER A 140 15.17 0.90 10.65
C SER A 140 14.75 -0.49 11.14
N ARG A 141 13.67 -1.03 10.57
CA ARG A 141 13.20 -2.39 10.86
C ARG A 141 14.21 -3.44 10.42
N GLY A 142 14.75 -3.31 9.21
CA GLY A 142 15.68 -4.28 8.66
C GLY A 142 17.02 -4.34 9.39
N LEU A 143 17.54 -3.19 9.82
CA LEU A 143 18.79 -3.08 10.57
C LEU A 143 18.61 -3.28 12.08
N GLY A 144 17.37 -3.26 12.57
CA GLY A 144 17.10 -3.33 14.01
C GLY A 144 17.70 -2.15 14.77
N VAL A 145 17.61 -0.94 14.21
CA VAL A 145 18.09 0.28 14.90
C VAL A 145 17.32 0.48 16.20
N GLY A 146 17.90 1.18 17.16
CA GLY A 146 17.28 1.39 18.48
C GLY A 146 15.93 2.12 18.39
N SER A 147 15.04 1.87 19.37
CA SER A 147 13.66 2.41 19.38
C SER A 147 13.60 3.94 19.26
N ALA A 148 14.51 4.65 19.93
CA ALA A 148 14.60 6.11 19.87
C ALA A 148 14.92 6.61 18.45
N GLU A 149 15.89 5.99 17.77
CA GLU A 149 16.25 6.35 16.40
C GLU A 149 15.14 6.00 15.42
N ALA A 150 14.53 4.82 15.57
CA ALA A 150 13.38 4.41 14.74
C ALA A 150 12.19 5.36 14.89
N LEU A 151 11.95 5.88 16.10
CA LEU A 151 10.91 6.89 16.35
C LEU A 151 11.26 8.22 15.70
N GLN A 152 12.49 8.72 15.88
CA GLN A 152 12.92 10.00 15.28
C GLN A 152 12.80 10.00 13.75
N ARG A 153 13.17 8.89 13.09
CA ARG A 153 13.01 8.75 11.63
C ARG A 153 11.54 8.77 11.22
N PHE A 154 10.66 8.13 11.99
CA PHE A 154 9.21 8.17 11.74
C PHE A 154 8.61 9.56 11.99
N GLU A 155 9.04 10.26 13.03
CA GLU A 155 8.65 11.64 13.32
C GLU A 155 9.14 12.63 12.27
N ALA A 156 10.32 12.38 11.66
CA ALA A 156 10.80 13.19 10.54
C ALA A 156 9.85 13.11 9.33
N VAL A 157 9.31 11.92 9.03
CA VAL A 157 8.29 11.78 7.97
C VAL A 157 6.98 12.46 8.37
N THR A 158 6.45 12.14 9.55
CA THR A 158 5.10 12.58 9.96
C THR A 158 5.01 14.06 10.30
N ARG A 159 6.13 14.72 10.61
CA ARG A 159 6.20 16.19 10.69
C ARG A 159 5.95 16.85 9.33
N LEU A 160 6.42 16.23 8.25
CA LEU A 160 6.31 16.77 6.89
C LEU A 160 5.02 16.30 6.20
N HIS A 161 4.64 15.04 6.42
CA HIS A 161 3.44 14.41 5.86
C HIS A 161 2.75 13.53 6.93
N PRO A 162 1.88 14.11 7.79
CA PRO A 162 1.27 13.39 8.91
C PRO A 162 0.46 12.14 8.52
N GLY A 163 -0.02 12.08 7.29
CA GLY A 163 -0.83 10.98 6.76
C GLY A 163 -0.05 9.87 6.08
N HIS A 164 1.29 9.96 6.00
CA HIS A 164 2.09 9.08 5.13
C HIS A 164 1.88 7.61 5.43
N VAL A 165 1.23 6.90 4.52
CA VAL A 165 0.70 5.56 4.73
C VAL A 165 1.84 4.55 4.88
N VAL A 166 2.79 4.57 3.94
CA VAL A 166 3.92 3.63 3.95
C VAL A 166 4.76 3.79 5.23
N ALA A 167 5.02 5.02 5.68
CA ALA A 167 5.79 5.23 6.91
C ALA A 167 5.07 4.69 8.16
N HIS A 168 3.74 4.85 8.25
CA HIS A 168 2.95 4.27 9.32
C HIS A 168 2.95 2.74 9.29
N GLU A 169 2.83 2.14 8.09
CA GLU A 169 2.89 0.68 7.94
C GLU A 169 4.25 0.13 8.38
N GLN A 170 5.35 0.79 8.00
CA GLN A 170 6.69 0.38 8.40
C GLN A 170 6.92 0.56 9.90
N ARG A 171 6.37 1.62 10.51
CA ARG A 171 6.40 1.80 11.97
C ARG A 171 5.61 0.71 12.69
N LEU A 172 4.41 0.37 12.21
CA LEU A 172 3.63 -0.76 12.73
C LEU A 172 4.42 -2.07 12.65
N GLN A 173 5.06 -2.33 11.51
CA GLN A 173 5.87 -3.53 11.31
C GLN A 173 7.11 -3.57 12.22
N TYR A 174 7.76 -2.43 12.47
CA TYR A 174 8.86 -2.33 13.44
C TYR A 174 8.42 -2.73 14.85
N LEU A 175 7.23 -2.28 15.27
CA LEU A 175 6.65 -2.56 16.59
C LEU A 175 6.09 -3.98 16.74
N CYS A 176 6.09 -4.80 15.70
CA CYS A 176 5.62 -6.17 15.79
C CYS A 176 6.52 -7.04 16.69
N ALA A 177 5.92 -8.00 17.39
CA ALA A 177 6.62 -8.96 18.25
C ALA A 177 7.73 -9.77 17.55
N LYS A 178 7.60 -10.01 16.24
CA LYS A 178 8.63 -10.71 15.44
C LYS A 178 9.85 -9.84 15.09
N TRP A 179 9.78 -8.54 15.40
CA TRP A 179 10.82 -7.55 15.13
C TRP A 179 11.27 -6.94 16.47
N SER A 180 11.01 -5.66 16.72
CA SER A 180 11.62 -4.91 17.81
C SER A 180 10.63 -4.48 18.90
N GLY A 181 9.38 -4.92 18.84
CA GLY A 181 8.33 -4.56 19.80
C GLY A 181 7.52 -5.75 20.30
N SER A 182 6.23 -5.51 20.53
CA SER A 182 5.27 -6.46 21.09
C SER A 182 3.90 -6.33 20.42
N HIS A 183 3.02 -7.31 20.65
CA HIS A 183 1.64 -7.19 20.15
C HIS A 183 0.90 -5.99 20.74
N GLU A 184 1.17 -5.66 22.01
CA GLU A 184 0.58 -4.49 22.69
C GLU A 184 0.99 -3.20 22.00
N GLU A 185 2.30 -2.95 21.84
CA GLU A 185 2.82 -1.75 21.17
C GLU A 185 2.31 -1.63 19.72
N MET A 186 2.25 -2.74 18.98
CA MET A 186 1.72 -2.77 17.62
C MET A 186 0.23 -2.36 17.56
N PHE A 187 -0.60 -2.91 18.44
CA PHE A 187 -2.03 -2.59 18.46
C PHE A 187 -2.31 -1.18 18.98
N ASP A 188 -1.57 -0.73 19.98
CA ASP A 188 -1.73 0.62 20.52
C ASP A 188 -1.34 1.67 19.48
N PHE A 189 -0.25 1.44 18.74
CA PHE A 189 0.11 2.28 17.60
C PHE A 189 -0.97 2.27 16.52
N ALA A 190 -1.44 1.11 16.09
CA ALA A 190 -2.45 0.98 15.04
C ALA A 190 -3.76 1.69 15.41
N ARG A 191 -4.23 1.52 16.65
CA ARG A 191 -5.45 2.17 17.16
C ARG A 191 -5.25 3.68 17.33
N GLY A 192 -4.08 4.10 17.83
CA GLY A 192 -3.73 5.51 17.98
C GLY A 192 -3.73 6.23 16.63
N ALA A 193 -3.05 5.67 15.63
CA ALA A 193 -3.00 6.20 14.27
C ALA A 193 -4.41 6.29 13.64
N ALA A 194 -5.22 5.23 13.74
CA ALA A 194 -6.58 5.25 13.23
C ALA A 194 -7.49 6.26 13.97
N THR A 195 -7.26 6.50 15.26
CA THR A 195 -8.03 7.48 16.04
C THR A 195 -7.68 8.92 15.66
N ALA A 196 -6.39 9.19 15.41
CA ALA A 196 -5.91 10.51 14.97
C ALA A 196 -6.26 10.80 13.51
N ALA A 197 -6.52 9.77 12.70
CA ALA A 197 -6.77 9.90 11.28
C ALA A 197 -8.14 10.53 10.95
N GLY A 198 -8.13 11.47 10.00
CA GLY A 198 -9.35 12.08 9.47
C GLY A 198 -10.26 11.09 8.72
N PRO A 199 -11.50 11.50 8.38
CA PRO A 199 -12.39 10.70 7.53
C PRO A 199 -11.73 10.32 6.21
N ASN A 200 -11.98 9.12 5.70
CA ASN A 200 -11.41 8.56 4.46
C ASN A 200 -9.89 8.32 4.43
N SER A 201 -9.16 8.54 5.53
CA SER A 201 -7.74 8.22 5.60
C SER A 201 -7.46 6.72 5.39
N LEU A 202 -6.33 6.40 4.76
CA LEU A 202 -5.81 5.03 4.63
C LEU A 202 -5.30 4.47 5.97
N LEU A 203 -4.96 5.32 6.94
CA LEU A 203 -4.43 4.88 8.24
C LEU A 203 -5.43 4.05 9.06
N HIS A 204 -6.73 4.11 8.74
CA HIS A 204 -7.73 3.22 9.34
C HIS A 204 -7.44 1.73 9.04
N GLU A 205 -6.72 1.42 7.95
CA GLU A 205 -6.34 0.05 7.58
C GLU A 205 -5.34 -0.59 8.55
N LEU A 206 -4.55 0.21 9.28
CA LEU A 206 -3.51 -0.30 10.17
C LEU A 206 -4.04 -1.25 11.24
N VAL A 207 -5.27 -1.03 11.70
CA VAL A 207 -5.95 -1.94 12.65
C VAL A 207 -6.15 -3.32 12.04
N ALA A 208 -6.56 -3.38 10.77
CA ALA A 208 -6.70 -4.65 10.06
C ALA A 208 -5.34 -5.31 9.82
N VAL A 209 -4.34 -4.54 9.42
CA VAL A 209 -2.96 -5.01 9.24
C VAL A 209 -2.41 -5.62 10.54
N ALA A 210 -2.62 -4.99 11.69
CA ALA A 210 -2.20 -5.51 13.00
C ALA A 210 -2.86 -6.86 13.34
N HIS A 211 -4.15 -7.03 13.05
CA HIS A 211 -4.84 -8.31 13.25
C HIS A 211 -4.33 -9.40 12.30
N ILE A 212 -4.11 -9.08 11.03
CA ILE A 212 -3.54 -10.01 10.04
C ILE A 212 -2.14 -10.46 10.46
N GLU A 213 -1.32 -9.51 10.94
CA GLU A 213 0.03 -9.77 11.42
C GLU A 213 0.04 -10.71 12.64
N LYS A 214 -0.81 -10.45 13.64
CA LYS A 214 -0.96 -11.35 14.80
C LYS A 214 -1.40 -12.75 14.36
N TRP A 215 -2.43 -12.83 13.52
CA TRP A 215 -2.92 -14.12 13.00
C TRP A 215 -1.84 -14.90 12.22
N SER A 216 -1.04 -14.21 11.42
CA SER A 216 0.03 -14.83 10.62
C SER A 216 1.19 -15.37 11.48
N ASN A 217 1.34 -14.88 12.71
CA ASN A 217 2.35 -15.32 13.66
C ASN A 217 1.86 -16.37 14.67
N SER A 218 0.54 -16.46 14.91
CA SER A 218 -0.07 -17.51 15.73
C SER A 218 0.10 -18.89 15.09
N ASP A 219 0.23 -19.93 15.92
CA ASP A 219 0.13 -21.31 15.45
C ASP A 219 -1.31 -21.59 14.99
N ARG A 220 -1.45 -22.30 13.86
CA ARG A 220 -2.74 -22.51 13.17
C ARG A 220 -3.78 -23.26 14.00
N ASP A 221 -3.35 -23.88 15.09
CA ASP A 221 -4.17 -24.74 15.95
C ASP A 221 -4.80 -23.98 17.13
N GLU A 222 -4.43 -22.72 17.35
CA GLU A 222 -5.14 -21.88 18.31
C GLU A 222 -6.43 -21.39 17.62
N PRO A 223 -7.63 -21.72 18.13
CA PRO A 223 -8.87 -21.21 17.57
C PRO A 223 -8.79 -19.70 17.70
N THR A 224 -8.48 -19.02 16.61
CA THR A 224 -8.40 -17.57 16.61
C THR A 224 -9.79 -17.11 16.93
N SER A 225 -10.01 -16.76 18.19
CA SER A 225 -11.28 -16.25 18.64
C SER A 225 -11.56 -15.08 17.71
N THR A 226 -12.52 -15.27 16.82
CA THR A 226 -13.10 -14.17 16.07
C THR A 226 -13.96 -13.46 17.09
N SER A 227 -13.31 -12.90 18.12
CA SER A 227 -13.94 -12.24 19.24
C SER A 227 -14.80 -11.13 18.64
N SER A 228 -15.98 -10.92 19.21
CA SER A 228 -16.87 -9.82 18.84
C SER A 228 -16.10 -8.50 18.73
N ARG A 229 -15.07 -8.31 19.58
CA ARG A 229 -14.14 -7.18 19.56
C ARG A 229 -13.35 -7.03 18.26
N THR A 230 -12.71 -8.09 17.74
CA THR A 230 -11.95 -8.04 16.47
C THR A 230 -12.87 -7.73 15.29
N ARG A 231 -14.06 -8.37 15.24
CA ARG A 231 -15.04 -8.08 14.18
C ARG A 231 -15.55 -6.63 14.26
N CYS A 232 -15.80 -6.12 15.46
CA CYS A 232 -16.16 -4.72 15.65
C CYS A 232 -15.06 -3.76 15.19
N GLU A 233 -13.80 -4.01 15.55
CA GLU A 233 -12.67 -3.17 15.13
C GLU A 233 -12.52 -3.13 13.59
N LEU A 234 -12.61 -4.28 12.91
CA LEU A 234 -12.56 -4.36 11.44
C LEU A 234 -13.77 -3.69 10.76
N ASN A 235 -14.95 -3.79 11.37
CA ASN A 235 -16.15 -3.11 10.86
C ASN A 235 -16.09 -1.59 11.06
N LEU A 236 -15.42 -1.12 12.12
CA LEU A 236 -15.24 0.31 12.38
C LEU A 236 -14.21 0.94 11.44
N SER A 237 -13.11 0.24 11.13
CA SER A 237 -12.12 0.73 10.15
C SER A 237 -12.69 0.85 8.75
N THR A 238 -13.57 -0.07 8.35
CA THR A 238 -14.23 -0.05 7.03
C THR A 238 -15.33 1.02 6.94
N ARG A 239 -16.12 1.25 7.99
CA ARG A 239 -17.21 2.26 8.01
C ARG A 239 -16.72 3.72 7.97
N ARG A 240 -15.49 3.99 8.41
CA ARG A 240 -14.90 5.33 8.37
C ARG A 240 -14.39 5.73 6.98
N ARG A 241 -14.50 4.83 6.00
CA ARG A 241 -14.19 5.06 4.58
C ARG A 241 -15.48 5.05 3.76
N THR A 242 -15.66 6.04 2.91
CA THR A 242 -16.83 6.09 2.02
C THR A 242 -16.69 5.09 0.85
N PRO A 243 -17.80 4.55 0.30
CA PRO A 243 -17.74 3.56 -0.80
C PRO A 243 -17.02 4.07 -2.05
N SER A 244 -16.99 5.39 -2.28
CA SER A 244 -16.32 5.99 -3.45
C SER A 244 -14.79 6.02 -3.34
N SER A 245 -14.24 6.10 -2.11
CA SER A 245 -12.78 6.12 -1.91
C SER A 245 -12.14 4.74 -2.08
N ILE A 246 -12.92 3.66 -1.97
CA ILE A 246 -12.46 2.28 -2.18
C ILE A 246 -12.04 2.04 -3.64
N ARG A 247 -12.60 2.81 -4.59
CA ARG A 247 -12.39 2.61 -6.03
C ARG A 247 -11.20 3.38 -6.62
N THR A 248 -10.76 4.45 -5.96
CA THR A 248 -9.70 5.36 -6.46
C THR A 248 -8.41 5.29 -5.65
N THR A 249 -8.43 4.79 -4.42
CA THR A 249 -7.23 4.70 -3.57
C THR A 249 -7.20 3.39 -2.79
N SER A 250 -7.10 2.28 -3.52
CA SER A 250 -6.42 1.12 -2.96
C SER A 250 -4.96 1.22 -3.41
N PRO A 251 -4.05 1.90 -2.69
CA PRO A 251 -2.64 1.61 -2.92
C PRO A 251 -2.46 0.16 -2.48
N PRO A 252 -2.04 -0.74 -3.39
CA PRO A 252 -1.66 -2.09 -3.02
C PRO A 252 -0.27 -2.02 -2.34
N ALA A 253 -0.16 -1.32 -1.21
CA ALA A 253 1.08 -1.18 -0.46
C ALA A 253 1.52 -2.51 0.19
N LEU A 254 0.66 -3.54 0.20
CA LEU A 254 0.89 -4.78 0.94
C LEU A 254 1.25 -6.00 0.09
N ALA A 255 1.20 -5.97 -1.25
CA ALA A 255 1.27 -7.21 -2.05
C ALA A 255 2.57 -7.45 -2.83
N GLY A 256 3.36 -6.41 -3.12
CA GLY A 256 4.40 -6.47 -4.15
C GLY A 256 5.83 -6.46 -3.63
N HIS A 257 6.05 -5.88 -2.44
CA HIS A 257 7.36 -5.82 -1.83
C HIS A 257 7.80 -7.23 -1.34
N PRO A 258 9.05 -7.69 -1.59
CA PRO A 258 9.50 -9.06 -1.31
C PRO A 258 9.26 -9.52 0.15
N ALA A 259 9.29 -8.58 1.09
CA ALA A 259 8.98 -8.83 2.51
C ALA A 259 7.51 -9.21 2.78
N PHE A 260 6.59 -8.90 1.85
CA PHE A 260 5.15 -9.14 1.95
C PHE A 260 4.60 -10.13 0.90
N ARG A 261 5.42 -10.48 -0.12
CA ARG A 261 5.10 -11.41 -1.22
C ARG A 261 4.73 -12.83 -0.75
N HIS A 262 4.88 -13.15 0.54
CA HIS A 262 4.59 -14.46 1.13
C HIS A 262 3.55 -14.46 2.26
N SER A 263 2.79 -13.38 2.46
CA SER A 263 1.60 -13.44 3.33
C SER A 263 0.40 -13.93 2.51
N PRO A 264 -0.10 -15.17 2.73
CA PRO A 264 -1.25 -15.65 1.98
C PRO A 264 -2.48 -14.85 2.39
N TRP A 265 -3.04 -14.08 1.46
CA TRP A 265 -4.42 -13.62 1.58
C TRP A 265 -5.33 -14.85 1.63
N PRO A 266 -6.19 -15.01 2.65
CA PRO A 266 -7.09 -16.14 2.72
C PRO A 266 -8.12 -16.07 1.58
N SER A 267 -8.22 -17.16 0.81
CA SER A 267 -9.20 -17.35 -0.27
C SER A 267 -10.66 -17.38 0.19
N ASN A 268 -10.93 -17.28 1.50
CA ASN A 268 -12.24 -17.48 2.11
C ASN A 268 -12.72 -16.26 2.91
N TRP A 269 -12.48 -15.05 2.41
CA TRP A 269 -13.17 -13.86 2.90
C TRP A 269 -14.67 -13.98 2.58
N PRO A 270 -15.61 -13.58 3.47
CA PRO A 270 -17.03 -13.65 3.15
C PRO A 270 -17.36 -12.69 2.02
N THR A 271 -17.46 -13.22 0.79
CA THR A 271 -18.20 -12.60 -0.32
C THR A 271 -19.68 -12.73 -0.05
N SER A 272 -20.19 -12.01 0.96
CA SER A 272 -21.62 -11.94 1.22
C SER A 272 -21.99 -10.68 1.99
N SER A 273 -22.35 -9.63 1.25
CA SER A 273 -23.60 -8.86 1.44
C SER A 273 -23.68 -7.65 0.51
N MET A 274 -23.51 -7.86 -0.79
CA MET A 274 -24.08 -6.97 -1.80
C MET A 274 -24.63 -7.81 -2.95
N ARG A 275 -25.74 -8.52 -2.67
CA ARG A 275 -26.70 -8.81 -3.74
C ARG A 275 -27.69 -7.65 -3.78
N PRO A 276 -27.80 -6.90 -4.88
CA PRO A 276 -28.95 -6.03 -5.05
C PRO A 276 -30.19 -6.92 -5.03
N GLY A 277 -31.14 -6.62 -4.15
CA GLY A 277 -32.40 -7.33 -4.08
C GLY A 277 -33.12 -7.23 -5.42
N THR A 278 -33.08 -8.31 -6.19
CA THR A 278 -34.01 -8.53 -7.30
C THR A 278 -35.41 -8.67 -6.69
N ARG A 279 -36.19 -7.59 -6.68
CA ARG A 279 -37.64 -7.70 -6.54
C ARG A 279 -38.16 -8.43 -7.77
N SER A 280 -38.50 -9.71 -7.59
CA SER A 280 -39.30 -10.46 -8.54
C SER A 280 -40.67 -9.79 -8.67
N ARG A 281 -41.00 -9.31 -9.87
CA ARG A 281 -42.41 -9.14 -10.28
C ARG A 281 -42.97 -10.54 -10.50
N SER A 282 -43.81 -11.01 -9.58
CA SER A 282 -44.79 -12.05 -9.88
C SER A 282 -46.06 -11.38 -10.36
N SER A 283 -46.45 -11.73 -11.58
CA SER A 283 -47.75 -11.49 -12.17
C SER A 283 -48.80 -12.37 -11.50
N THR A 284 -49.83 -11.75 -10.94
CA THR A 284 -51.17 -12.32 -10.86
C THR A 284 -52.14 -11.16 -11.13
N GLY A 285 -52.94 -11.33 -12.18
CA GLY A 285 -53.88 -10.31 -12.65
C GLY A 285 -55.05 -10.10 -11.71
N TRP A 286 -55.79 -9.01 -11.94
CA TRP A 286 -57.25 -8.85 -11.86
C TRP A 286 -57.55 -7.37 -12.21
N LEU A 287 -58.22 -7.16 -13.36
CA LEU A 287 -59.01 -5.95 -13.69
C LEU A 287 -60.41 -6.10 -13.02
N PRO A 288 -61.38 -5.13 -13.08
CA PRO A 288 -61.44 -3.85 -13.79
C PRO A 288 -61.90 -2.67 -12.86
N SER A 289 -61.82 -1.39 -13.19
CA SER A 289 -62.78 -0.59 -14.00
C SER A 289 -62.72 0.87 -13.49
N GLY A 290 -62.94 1.88 -14.35
CA GLY A 290 -63.15 3.26 -13.90
C GLY A 290 -62.68 4.36 -14.86
N HIS A 291 -63.65 5.01 -15.49
CA HIS A 291 -63.58 6.04 -16.52
C HIS A 291 -62.85 7.37 -16.19
N GLY A 292 -62.46 8.11 -17.25
CA GLY A 292 -62.40 9.59 -17.26
C GLY A 292 -61.13 10.17 -17.92
N ARG A 293 -61.06 10.31 -19.26
CA ARG A 293 -61.33 11.51 -20.10
C ARG A 293 -60.42 12.74 -19.87
N PHE A 294 -59.88 13.23 -21.01
CA PHE A 294 -59.45 14.62 -21.34
C PHE A 294 -58.19 15.18 -20.65
N SER A 295 -57.32 16.01 -21.25
CA SER A 295 -57.23 16.69 -22.55
C SER A 295 -55.76 17.06 -22.81
N ALA A 296 -55.41 17.15 -24.07
CA ALA A 296 -54.18 17.79 -24.55
C ALA A 296 -54.27 19.32 -24.50
N THR A 297 -53.16 20.00 -24.24
CA THR A 297 -52.87 21.32 -24.82
C THR A 297 -51.39 21.47 -25.11
N ARG A 298 -51.13 21.90 -26.35
CA ARG A 298 -49.85 22.16 -27.01
C ARG A 298 -49.27 23.55 -26.69
N SER A 299 -47.98 23.68 -26.99
CA SER A 299 -47.27 24.87 -27.54
C SER A 299 -47.04 26.04 -26.57
N ARG A 300 -45.92 26.78 -26.58
CA ARG A 300 -45.03 27.30 -27.64
C ARG A 300 -43.61 27.51 -27.02
N SER A 301 -42.48 27.19 -27.66
CA SER A 301 -41.63 28.04 -28.55
C SER A 301 -41.58 29.53 -28.12
N SER A 302 -40.46 30.24 -27.94
CA SER A 302 -39.16 30.26 -28.66
C SER A 302 -38.19 31.27 -27.94
N PRO A 303 -37.09 31.85 -28.51
CA PRO A 303 -35.73 31.66 -28.01
C PRO A 303 -34.90 32.95 -27.74
N ALA A 304 -33.59 32.74 -27.48
CA ALA A 304 -32.45 33.61 -27.77
C ALA A 304 -32.30 34.99 -27.08
N HIS A 305 -31.12 35.22 -26.49
CA HIS A 305 -30.14 36.18 -27.03
C HIS A 305 -28.77 36.03 -26.34
N ALA A 306 -27.73 36.11 -27.18
CA ALA A 306 -26.33 36.28 -26.81
C ALA A 306 -26.04 37.75 -26.44
N THR A 307 -24.99 37.99 -25.65
CA THR A 307 -23.73 38.68 -26.02
C THR A 307 -23.18 39.51 -24.85
N MET A 308 -21.89 39.27 -24.58
CA MET A 308 -20.84 40.03 -23.87
C MET A 308 -20.20 39.27 -22.72
#